data_AF-A0A437Q8N2-F1
#
_entry.id   AF-A0A437Q8N2-F1
#
_cell.length_a   1.000
_cell.length_b   1.000
_cell.length_c   1.000
_cell.angle_alpha   90.00
_cell.angle_beta   90.00
_cell.angle_gamma   90.00
#
_symmetry.space_group_name_H-M   'P 1'
#
loop_
_entity.id
_entity.type
_entity.pdbx_description
1 polymer ?
#
loop_
_entity_poly.entity_id
_entity_poly.type
_entity_poly.pdbx_seq_one_letter_code
_entity_poly.pdbx_strand_id
1 'polypeptide(L)'
;MDSSDVDQPETVLEIVKLESGDYVMRKAGEKTPLMTLNISEKVKTNLSGKSEELARLMLVAGAQIMSDLSEEVEEAFEPPMPSVIH
;
A
#
# COMPACT_ATOMS: atom_id res chain seq x y z
N MET A 1 1.25 35.00 -3.58
CA MET A 1 1.65 34.29 -2.35
C MET A 1 1.88 32.85 -2.76
N ASP A 2 2.99 32.33 -2.29
CA ASP A 2 3.78 31.22 -2.81
C ASP A 2 3.00 29.90 -2.94
N SER A 3 2.90 29.39 -4.17
CA SER A 3 2.47 28.02 -4.47
C SER A 3 3.63 27.09 -4.22
N SER A 4 3.93 26.85 -2.94
CA SER A 4 4.76 25.72 -2.52
C SER A 4 3.93 24.44 -2.65
N ASP A 5 3.67 24.00 -3.88
CA ASP A 5 3.43 22.58 -4.16
C ASP A 5 4.72 21.88 -3.77
N VAL A 6 4.76 21.39 -2.53
CA VAL A 6 5.84 20.53 -2.06
C VAL A 6 5.75 19.29 -2.91
N ASP A 7 6.65 19.17 -3.87
CA ASP A 7 6.95 17.96 -4.63
C ASP A 7 7.42 16.91 -3.61
N GLN A 8 6.47 16.34 -2.86
CA GLN A 8 6.69 15.19 -2.00
C GLN A 8 7.18 14.12 -2.96
N PRO A 9 8.40 13.58 -2.78
CA PRO A 9 8.91 12.58 -3.69
C PRO A 9 7.90 11.43 -3.71
N GLU A 10 7.20 11.24 -4.84
CA GLU A 10 6.27 10.14 -5.01
C GLU A 10 7.04 8.86 -4.68
N THR A 11 6.68 8.26 -3.55
CA THR A 11 7.38 7.07 -3.08
C THR A 11 6.92 5.92 -3.95
N VAL A 12 7.72 5.63 -4.98
CA VAL A 12 7.48 4.49 -5.86
C VAL A 12 7.81 3.21 -5.11
N LEU A 13 6.84 2.31 -5.02
CA LEU A 13 7.01 0.98 -4.46
C LEU A 13 7.24 -0.03 -5.59
N GLU A 14 8.19 -0.93 -5.39
CA GLU A 14 8.47 -2.04 -6.31
C GLU A 14 8.24 -3.39 -5.64
N ILE A 15 7.71 -4.34 -6.43
CA ILE A 15 7.59 -5.75 -6.04
C ILE A 15 8.77 -6.50 -6.65
N VAL A 16 9.58 -7.13 -5.81
CA VAL A 16 10.75 -7.91 -6.24
C VAL A 16 10.51 -9.38 -5.92
N LYS A 17 10.65 -10.23 -6.93
CA LYS A 17 10.68 -11.67 -6.76
C LYS A 17 12.07 -12.11 -6.31
N LEU A 18 12.15 -12.78 -5.16
CA LEU A 18 13.37 -13.35 -4.64
C LEU A 18 13.70 -14.69 -5.31
N GLU A 19 14.95 -15.13 -5.21
CA GLU A 19 15.39 -16.45 -5.68
C GLU A 19 14.67 -17.60 -4.96
N SER A 20 14.22 -17.38 -3.71
CA SER A 20 13.36 -18.32 -2.97
C SER A 20 11.97 -18.50 -3.59
N GLY A 21 11.58 -17.62 -4.52
CA GLY A 21 10.23 -17.56 -5.07
C GLY A 21 9.24 -16.78 -4.21
N ASP A 22 9.70 -16.16 -3.12
CA ASP A 22 8.92 -15.20 -2.35
C ASP A 22 8.94 -13.81 -3.01
N TYR A 23 8.04 -12.95 -2.56
CA TYR A 23 7.92 -11.59 -3.07
C TYR A 23 8.17 -10.60 -1.92
N VAL A 24 8.97 -9.58 -2.17
CA VAL A 24 9.17 -8.47 -1.24
C VAL A 24 8.70 -7.19 -1.87
N MET A 25 8.12 -6.32 -1.06
CA MET A 25 7.83 -4.95 -1.42
C MET A 25 8.85 -4.03 -0.75
N ARG A 26 9.38 -3.08 -1.50
CA ARG A 26 10.31 -2.07 -1.00
C ARG A 26 10.17 -0.78 -1.78
N LYS A 27 10.73 0.31 -1.24
CA LYS A 27 10.87 1.55 -1.98
C LYS A 27 11.83 1.34 -3.14
N ALA A 28 11.51 1.90 -4.30
CA ALA A 28 12.38 1.85 -5.47
C ALA A 28 13.77 2.40 -5.13
N GLY A 29 14.81 1.63 -5.47
CA GLY A 29 16.21 1.98 -5.16
C GLY A 29 16.68 1.63 -3.75
N GLU A 30 15.79 1.24 -2.83
CA GLU A 30 16.17 0.73 -1.52
C GLU A 30 16.28 -0.80 -1.51
N LYS A 31 17.03 -1.33 -0.55
CA LYS A 31 17.17 -2.80 -0.36
C LYS A 31 16.31 -3.34 0.77
N THR A 32 15.84 -2.47 1.66
CA THR A 32 15.10 -2.86 2.86
C THR A 32 13.66 -3.21 2.50
N PRO A 33 13.19 -4.44 2.76
CA PRO A 33 11.80 -4.80 2.52
C PRO A 33 10.89 -4.13 3.54
N LEU A 34 9.80 -3.53 3.05
CA LEU A 34 8.70 -3.03 3.87
C LEU A 34 7.72 -4.15 4.21
N MET A 35 7.54 -5.10 3.28
CA MET A 35 6.64 -6.24 3.41
C MET A 35 7.23 -7.44 2.68
N THR A 36 6.97 -8.63 3.21
CA THR A 36 7.31 -9.90 2.57
C THR A 36 6.04 -10.73 2.39
N LEU A 37 5.76 -11.13 1.16
CA LEU A 37 4.69 -12.04 0.80
C LEU A 37 5.26 -13.44 0.58
N ASN A 38 4.92 -14.35 1.51
CA ASN A 38 5.27 -15.76 1.45
C ASN A 38 4.06 -16.54 0.96
N ILE A 39 4.18 -17.18 -0.20
CA ILE A 39 3.11 -18.00 -0.77
C ILE A 39 3.46 -19.46 -0.52
N SER A 40 2.59 -20.19 0.18
CA SER A 40 2.83 -21.63 0.40
C SER A 40 2.91 -22.41 -0.91
N GLU A 41 3.71 -23.48 -0.93
CA GLU A 41 3.88 -24.33 -2.12
C GLU A 41 2.56 -24.91 -2.66
N LYS A 42 1.64 -25.24 -1.75
CA LYS A 42 0.28 -25.69 -2.12
C LYS A 42 -0.46 -24.63 -2.93
N VAL A 43 -0.38 -23.37 -2.51
CA VAL A 43 -1.01 -22.25 -3.21
C VAL A 43 -0.30 -21.95 -4.51
N LYS A 44 1.05 -21.95 -4.55
CA LYS A 44 1.82 -21.78 -5.78
C LYS A 44 1.45 -22.81 -6.85
N THR A 45 1.30 -24.08 -6.46
CA THR A 45 0.87 -25.17 -7.35
C THR A 45 -0.52 -24.89 -7.94
N ASN A 46 -1.47 -24.47 -7.11
CA ASN A 46 -2.82 -24.15 -7.55
C ASN A 46 -2.86 -22.91 -8.48
N LEU A 47 -1.97 -21.95 -8.27
CA LEU A 47 -1.90 -20.72 -9.07
C LEU A 47 -1.30 -20.94 -10.47
N SER A 48 -0.75 -22.13 -10.77
CA SER A 48 -0.25 -22.47 -12.11
C SER A 48 0.70 -21.40 -12.71
N GLY A 49 1.60 -20.85 -11.89
CA GLY A 49 2.54 -19.80 -12.31
C GLY A 49 2.01 -18.36 -12.21
N LYS A 50 0.78 -18.13 -11.73
CA LYS A 50 0.18 -16.80 -11.54
C LYS A 50 0.51 -16.15 -10.18
N SER A 51 1.59 -16.57 -9.53
CA SER A 51 1.98 -16.04 -8.22
C SER A 51 2.36 -14.56 -8.26
N GLU A 52 2.92 -14.08 -9.37
CA GLU A 52 3.25 -12.68 -9.59
C GLU A 52 1.99 -11.81 -9.71
N GLU A 53 0.97 -12.32 -10.38
CA GLU A 53 -0.31 -11.65 -10.51
C GLU A 53 -1.03 -11.55 -9.18
N LEU A 54 -0.98 -12.62 -8.37
CA LEU A 54 -1.48 -12.58 -7.00
C LEU A 54 -0.77 -11.51 -6.16
N ALA A 55 0.56 -11.41 -6.26
CA ALA A 55 1.33 -10.39 -5.53
C ALA A 55 0.92 -8.97 -5.92
N ARG A 56 0.72 -8.70 -7.22
CA ARG A 56 0.21 -7.42 -7.72
C ARG A 56 -1.19 -7.10 -7.19
N LEU A 57 -2.12 -8.05 -7.28
CA LEU A 57 -3.49 -7.86 -6.81
C LEU A 57 -3.56 -7.56 -5.32
N MET A 58 -2.74 -8.26 -4.51
CA MET A 58 -2.65 -8.00 -3.07
C MET A 58 -2.14 -6.59 -2.77
N LEU A 59 -1.20 -6.07 -3.56
CA LEU A 59 -0.72 -4.70 -3.40
C LEU A 59 -1.81 -3.67 -3.73
N VAL A 60 -2.48 -3.83 -4.87
CA VAL A 60 -3.56 -2.92 -5.29
C VAL A 60 -4.69 -2.92 -4.26
N ALA A 61 -5.09 -4.10 -3.79
CA ALA A 61 -6.10 -4.22 -2.75
C ALA A 61 -5.67 -3.55 -1.44
N GLY A 62 -4.41 -3.74 -1.01
CA GLY A 62 -3.88 -3.10 0.19
C GLY A 62 -3.83 -1.57 0.07
N ALA A 63 -3.47 -1.04 -1.10
CA ALA A 63 -3.46 0.40 -1.35
C ALA A 63 -4.87 1.00 -1.32
N GLN A 64 -5.85 0.32 -1.91
CA GLN A 64 -7.25 0.74 -1.86
C GLN A 64 -7.77 0.78 -0.42
N ILE A 65 -7.56 -0.30 0.34
CA ILE A 65 -7.99 -0.39 1.75
C ILE A 65 -7.32 0.70 2.60
N MET A 66 -6.07 1.06 2.32
CA MET A 66 -5.39 2.14 3.02
C MET A 66 -6.00 3.51 2.71
N SER A 67 -6.42 3.75 1.46
CA SER A 67 -7.16 4.96 1.07
C SER A 67 -8.48 5.04 1.82
N ASP A 68 -9.28 3.96 1.75
CA ASP A 68 -10.60 3.90 2.39
C ASP A 68 -10.48 4.11 3.92
N LEU A 69 -9.47 3.50 4.56
CA LEU A 69 -9.23 3.66 6.00
C LEU A 69 -8.77 5.08 6.35
N SER A 70 -8.01 5.75 5.47
CA SER A 70 -7.61 7.14 5.71
C SER A 70 -8.79 8.10 5.67
N GLU A 71 -9.75 7.86 4.78
CA GLU A 71 -11.00 8.62 4.66
C GLU A 71 -11.92 8.39 5.87
N GLU A 72 -12.06 7.14 6.34
CA GLU A 72 -12.86 6.81 7.54
C GLU A 72 -12.29 7.44 8.84
N VAL A 73 -10.96 7.55 8.94
CA VAL A 73 -10.30 8.19 10.11
C VAL A 73 -10.47 9.71 10.10
N GLU A 74 -10.57 10.34 8.92
CA GLU A 74 -10.87 11.77 8.78
C GLU A 74 -12.33 12.10 9.15
N GLU A 75 -13.29 11.27 8.75
CA GLU A 75 -14.72 11.45 9.10
C GLU A 75 -14.99 11.33 10.61
N ALA A 76 -14.19 10.54 11.34
CA ALA A 76 -14.28 10.42 12.80
C ALA A 76 -13.74 11.63 13.58
N PHE A 77 -13.10 12.59 12.89
CA PHE A 77 -12.40 13.74 13.48
C PHE A 77 -13.01 15.09 13.14
N GLU A 78 -14.29 15.19 12.74
CA GLU A 78 -14.95 16.49 12.70
C GLU A 78 -15.19 17.04 14.13
N PRO A 79 -14.49 18.10 14.57
CA PRO A 79 -14.80 18.72 15.85
C PRO A 79 -16.20 19.35 15.78
N PRO A 80 -17.04 19.22 16.83
CA PRO A 80 -18.37 19.81 16.81
C PRO A 80 -18.25 21.32 16.60
N MET A 81 -18.87 21.84 15.54
CA MET A 81 -18.92 23.27 15.27
C MET A 81 -19.46 24.02 16.49
N PRO A 82 -18.84 25.13 16.92
CA PRO A 82 -19.33 25.89 18.06
C PRO A 82 -20.70 26.49 17.73
N SER A 83 -21.73 26.07 18.45
CA SER A 83 -23.07 26.65 18.36
C SER A 83 -23.09 28.03 19.00
N VAL A 84 -23.30 29.06 18.17
CA VAL A 84 -23.53 30.44 18.64
C VAL A 84 -24.99 30.56 19.07
N ILE A 85 -25.22 30.73 20.37
CA ILE A 85 -26.54 31.03 20.94
C ILE A 85 -26.77 32.55 20.88
N HIS A 86 -27.90 32.97 20.30
CA HIS A 86 -28.39 34.36 20.30
C HIS A 86 -29.32 34.59 21.48
#